data_AF-A0A0F9E8M4-F1
#
_entry.id   AF-A0A0F9E8M4-F1
#
_cell.length_a   1.000
_cell.length_b   1.000
_cell.length_c   1.000
_cell.angle_alpha   90.00
_cell.angle_beta   90.00
_cell.angle_gamma   90.00
#
_symmetry.space_group_name_H-M   'P 1'
#
loop_
_entity.id
_entity.type
_entity.pdbx_description
1 polymer ?
#
loop_
_entity_poly.entity_id
_entity_poly.type
_entity_poly.pdbx_seq_one_letter_code
_entity_poly.pdbx_strand_id
1 'polypeptide(L)'
;VEPWWRMMLCRADPRLEVTDFEEPLHIAPGVLGMPDGALENISALVEYKASGSWDYIYTKEDGLQKNHKDHIAQANLYLEGADKDWCLIIHNTVAPALVRWLKAPWVGPKGQKKRDPNFRYPFFTLNWIQRDPVYVAHLKERLVTLQEDQASDEVAPREYDPWTDRHPCQTMCRWREQCEAAG
;
A
#
# COMPACT_ATOMS: atom_id res chain seq x y z
N VAL A 1 -0.75 -4.28 14.75
CA VAL A 1 0.70 -4.59 14.55
C VAL A 1 1.59 -3.38 14.74
N GLU A 2 1.07 -2.16 14.56
CA GLU A 2 1.83 -0.90 14.65
C GLU A 2 2.68 -0.73 15.93
N PRO A 3 2.21 -1.04 17.15
CA PRO A 3 3.06 -0.92 18.35
C PRO A 3 4.29 -1.85 18.31
N TRP A 4 4.15 -3.02 17.67
CA TRP A 4 5.27 -3.95 17.48
C TRP A 4 6.28 -3.41 16.48
N TRP A 5 5.81 -2.78 15.39
CA TRP A 5 6.70 -2.16 14.41
C TRP A 5 7.53 -1.03 14.99
N ARG A 6 6.90 -0.16 15.78
CA ARG A 6 7.61 0.90 16.52
C ARG A 6 8.72 0.34 17.39
N MET A 7 8.41 -0.67 18.20
CA MET A 7 9.41 -1.32 19.05
C MET A 7 10.52 -1.98 18.23
N MET A 8 10.18 -2.67 17.13
CA MET A 8 11.15 -3.34 16.27
C MET A 8 12.11 -2.36 15.58
N LEU A 9 11.61 -1.21 15.12
CA LEU A 9 12.42 -0.17 14.49
C LEU A 9 13.43 0.43 15.46
N CYS A 10 12.98 0.89 16.63
CA CYS A 10 13.88 1.45 17.65
C CYS A 10 14.95 0.44 18.09
N ARG A 11 14.62 -0.85 18.12
CA ARG A 11 15.57 -1.93 18.47
C ARG A 11 16.55 -2.25 17.33
N ALA A 12 16.14 -2.10 16.08
CA ALA A 12 16.98 -2.34 14.92
C ALA A 12 18.03 -1.22 14.75
N ASP A 13 17.61 0.03 14.95
CA ASP A 13 18.49 1.20 14.93
C ASP A 13 17.88 2.31 15.79
N PRO A 14 18.60 2.84 16.81
CA PRO A 14 18.10 3.93 17.65
C PRO A 14 17.68 5.19 16.88
N ARG A 15 18.20 5.41 15.67
CA ARG A 15 17.81 6.53 14.80
C ARG A 15 16.41 6.36 14.20
N LEU A 16 15.81 5.18 14.29
CA LEU A 16 14.47 4.88 13.80
C LEU A 16 13.40 5.02 14.89
N GLU A 17 13.67 5.85 15.90
CA GLU A 17 12.68 6.22 16.90
C GLU A 17 11.48 6.92 16.25
N VAL A 18 10.28 6.40 16.55
CA VAL A 18 9.02 6.87 15.96
C VAL A 18 8.37 7.86 16.91
N THR A 19 8.15 9.07 16.41
CA THR A 19 7.45 10.16 17.10
C THR A 19 6.04 10.31 16.52
N ASP A 20 5.07 10.60 17.39
CA ASP A 20 3.67 10.77 16.99
C ASP A 20 3.37 12.19 16.51
N PHE A 21 2.41 12.29 15.59
CA PHE A 21 1.76 13.55 15.27
C PHE A 21 0.60 13.77 16.24
N GLU A 22 0.62 14.87 17.00
CA GLU A 22 -0.46 15.23 17.92
C GLU A 22 -1.70 15.74 17.16
N GLU A 23 -1.48 16.40 16.02
CA GLU A 23 -2.53 16.98 15.18
C GLU A 23 -2.35 16.53 13.72
N PRO A 24 -3.46 16.37 12.97
CA PRO A 24 -3.38 16.07 11.54
C PRO A 24 -2.66 17.15 10.74
N LEU A 25 -1.93 16.74 9.71
CA LEU A 25 -1.22 17.61 8.78
C LEU A 25 -2.16 18.15 7.70
N HIS A 26 -1.92 19.38 7.28
CA HIS A 26 -2.54 19.94 6.08
C HIS A 26 -1.80 19.45 4.82
N ILE A 27 -2.35 18.42 4.18
CA ILE A 27 -1.68 17.71 3.08
C ILE A 27 -2.10 18.24 1.70
N ALA A 28 -3.27 18.86 1.62
CA ALA A 28 -3.77 19.62 0.47
C ALA A 28 -4.81 20.65 0.95
N PRO A 29 -5.23 21.63 0.12
CA PRO A 29 -6.28 22.57 0.49
C PRO A 29 -7.55 21.85 0.98
N GLY A 30 -7.95 22.10 2.23
CA GLY A 30 -9.13 21.46 2.83
C GLY A 30 -8.99 19.96 3.14
N VAL A 31 -7.80 19.36 3.01
CA VAL A 31 -7.57 17.94 3.26
C VAL A 31 -6.55 17.75 4.38
N LEU A 32 -6.94 16.95 5.37
CA LEU A 32 -6.10 16.57 6.50
C LEU A 32 -5.59 15.14 6.35
N GLY A 33 -4.38 14.89 6.84
CA GLY A 33 -3.75 13.57 6.81
C GLY A 33 -2.93 13.34 8.07
N MET A 34 -2.90 12.11 8.57
CA MET A 34 -2.14 11.76 9.76
C MET A 34 -1.24 10.57 9.44
N PRO A 35 0.08 10.80 9.32
CA PRO A 35 1.02 9.71 9.16
C PRO A 35 1.08 8.83 10.41
N ASP A 36 1.50 7.57 10.26
CA ASP A 36 1.68 6.67 11.41
C ASP A 36 2.81 7.10 12.36
N GLY A 37 3.75 7.92 11.87
CA GLY A 37 4.73 8.62 12.70
C GLY A 37 5.86 9.29 11.91
N ALA A 38 6.70 10.00 12.64
CA ALA A 38 7.91 10.64 12.13
C ALA A 38 9.17 9.95 12.69
N LEU A 39 10.20 9.87 11.86
CA LEU A 39 11.55 9.42 12.20
C LEU A 39 12.46 10.64 12.25
N GLU A 40 12.33 11.44 13.31
CA GLU A 40 12.94 12.77 13.40
C GLU A 40 14.47 12.75 13.26
N ASN A 41 15.13 11.74 13.83
CA ASN A 41 16.58 11.58 13.79
C ASN A 41 17.14 11.36 12.36
N ILE A 42 16.29 11.06 11.38
CA ILE A 42 16.67 10.91 9.97
C ILE A 42 15.80 11.74 9.03
N SER A 43 15.05 12.71 9.55
CA SER A 43 14.18 13.61 8.77
C SER A 43 13.25 12.87 7.79
N ALA A 44 12.63 11.78 8.25
CA ALA A 44 11.73 10.96 7.45
C ALA A 44 10.36 10.74 8.13
N LEU A 45 9.40 10.21 7.37
CA LEU A 45 8.14 9.66 7.87
C LEU A 45 8.18 8.13 7.90
N VAL A 46 7.26 7.52 8.64
CA VAL A 46 6.99 6.09 8.58
C VAL A 46 5.50 5.83 8.40
N GLU A 47 5.19 4.80 7.60
CA GLU A 47 3.84 4.30 7.32
C GLU A 47 3.82 2.78 7.45
N TYR A 48 2.80 2.25 8.12
CA TYR A 48 2.59 0.84 8.37
C TYR A 48 1.41 0.35 7.54
N LYS A 49 1.66 -0.67 6.72
CA LYS A 49 0.61 -1.32 5.91
C LYS A 49 0.54 -2.78 6.28
N ALA A 50 -0.67 -3.29 6.43
CA ALA A 50 -0.92 -4.70 6.68
C ALA A 50 -1.92 -5.22 5.66
N SER A 51 -1.61 -6.34 4.99
CA SER A 51 -2.53 -6.89 3.99
C SER A 51 -2.62 -8.41 3.95
N GLY A 52 -3.67 -8.86 3.25
CA GLY A 52 -3.97 -10.27 3.02
C GLY A 52 -2.92 -10.96 2.15
N SER A 53 -3.02 -12.29 2.06
CA SER A 53 -1.94 -13.12 1.52
C SER A 53 -1.53 -12.76 0.08
N TRP A 54 -2.51 -12.66 -0.84
CA TRP A 54 -2.20 -12.40 -2.25
C TRP A 54 -1.70 -10.98 -2.49
N ASP A 55 -2.32 -10.01 -1.85
CA ASP A 55 -1.92 -8.61 -1.94
C ASP A 55 -0.47 -8.42 -1.48
N TYR A 56 -0.10 -8.96 -0.32
CA TYR A 56 1.29 -8.94 0.15
C TYR A 56 2.26 -9.67 -0.79
N ILE A 57 1.87 -10.84 -1.32
CA ILE A 57 2.70 -11.61 -2.25
C ILE A 57 2.98 -10.77 -3.52
N TYR A 58 1.95 -10.17 -4.11
CA TYR A 58 2.12 -9.34 -5.31
C TYR A 58 2.95 -8.11 -5.01
N THR A 59 2.75 -7.45 -3.87
CA THR A 59 3.58 -6.30 -3.50
C THR A 59 5.03 -6.68 -3.26
N LYS A 60 5.30 -7.86 -2.68
CA LYS A 60 6.67 -8.37 -2.52
C LYS A 60 7.35 -8.70 -3.85
N GLU A 61 6.58 -9.18 -4.83
CA GLU A 61 7.09 -9.71 -6.10
C GLU A 61 7.19 -8.64 -7.19
N ASP A 62 6.16 -7.81 -7.31
CA ASP A 62 6.05 -6.78 -8.35
C ASP A 62 6.36 -5.37 -7.84
N GLY A 63 6.45 -5.17 -6.52
CA GLY A 63 6.75 -3.89 -5.90
C GLY A 63 5.51 -3.03 -5.61
N LEU A 64 5.71 -2.02 -4.75
CA LEU A 64 4.66 -1.11 -4.31
C LEU A 64 4.09 -0.27 -5.47
N GLN A 65 4.94 0.18 -6.40
CA GLN A 65 4.52 1.03 -7.53
C GLN A 65 3.45 0.41 -8.42
N LYS A 66 3.51 -0.91 -8.61
CA LYS A 66 2.55 -1.61 -9.46
C LYS A 66 1.22 -1.88 -8.74
N ASN A 67 1.28 -2.19 -7.44
CA ASN A 67 0.13 -2.71 -6.70
C ASN A 67 -0.58 -1.67 -5.81
N HIS A 68 0.14 -0.65 -5.35
CA HIS A 68 -0.35 0.32 -4.35
C HIS A 68 0.04 1.76 -4.71
N LYS A 69 -0.47 2.24 -5.85
CA LYS A 69 -0.30 3.64 -6.27
C LYS A 69 -0.93 4.62 -5.27
N ASP A 70 -2.00 4.20 -4.61
CA ASP A 70 -2.68 4.92 -3.53
C ASP A 70 -1.74 5.14 -2.33
N HIS A 71 -0.96 4.14 -1.92
CA HIS A 71 0.01 4.29 -0.83
C HIS A 71 1.13 5.27 -1.20
N ILE A 72 1.55 5.29 -2.46
CA ILE A 72 2.55 6.24 -2.96
C ILE A 72 1.99 7.66 -3.00
N ALA A 73 0.74 7.83 -3.44
CA ALA A 73 0.07 9.12 -3.43
C ALA A 73 -0.10 9.65 -2.00
N GLN A 74 -0.56 8.80 -1.08
CA GLN A 74 -0.67 9.12 0.35
C GLN A 74 0.67 9.56 0.93
N ALA A 75 1.74 8.78 0.70
CA ALA A 75 3.08 9.11 1.20
C ALA A 75 3.58 10.46 0.65
N ASN A 76 3.39 10.75 -0.64
CA ASN A 76 3.80 12.02 -1.23
C ASN A 76 3.06 13.23 -0.63
N LEU A 77 1.76 13.11 -0.39
CA LEU A 77 0.97 14.16 0.26
C LEU A 77 1.37 14.36 1.72
N TYR A 78 1.70 13.29 2.44
CA TYR A 78 2.21 13.38 3.82
C TYR A 78 3.58 14.04 3.88
N LEU A 79 4.48 13.69 2.94
CA LEU A 79 5.80 14.31 2.83
C LEU A 79 5.73 15.81 2.57
N GLU A 80 4.79 16.24 1.73
CA GLU A 80 4.49 17.65 1.52
C GLU A 80 3.96 18.33 2.78
N GLY A 81 2.98 17.74 3.47
CA GLY A 81 2.39 18.31 4.68
C GLY A 81 3.34 18.37 5.88
N ALA A 82 4.33 17.47 5.93
CA ALA A 82 5.34 17.39 6.99
C ALA A 82 6.66 18.11 6.66
N ASP A 83 6.80 18.65 5.44
CA ASP A 83 8.06 19.18 4.88
C ASP A 83 9.25 18.20 5.04
N LYS A 84 9.06 16.96 4.57
CA LYS A 84 10.09 15.90 4.58
C LYS A 84 10.26 15.31 3.19
N ASP A 85 11.41 14.68 2.94
CA ASP A 85 11.75 14.14 1.61
C ASP A 85 11.56 12.62 1.48
N TRP A 86 11.53 11.89 2.60
CA TRP A 86 11.53 10.43 2.61
C TRP A 86 10.47 9.85 3.53
N CYS A 87 9.74 8.85 3.03
CA CYS A 87 8.79 8.05 3.81
C CYS A 87 9.17 6.58 3.73
N LEU A 88 9.30 5.90 4.88
CA LEU A 88 9.46 4.46 4.97
C LEU A 88 8.10 3.78 5.08
N ILE A 89 7.71 3.04 4.05
CA ILE A 89 6.55 2.16 4.11
C ILE A 89 7.00 0.76 4.53
N ILE A 90 6.51 0.30 5.69
CA ILE A 90 6.66 -1.07 6.17
C ILE A 90 5.37 -1.82 5.89
N HIS A 91 5.45 -2.77 4.96
CA HIS A 91 4.28 -3.55 4.56
C HIS A 91 4.43 -4.99 5.03
N ASN A 92 3.52 -5.46 5.89
CA ASN A 92 3.52 -6.81 6.42
C ASN A 92 2.27 -7.61 6.01
N THR A 93 2.39 -8.93 6.01
CA THR A 93 1.22 -9.80 5.87
C THR A 93 0.53 -10.02 7.22
N VAL A 94 -0.81 -10.12 7.21
CA VAL A 94 -1.59 -10.56 8.38
C VAL A 94 -1.58 -12.08 8.56
N ALA A 95 -1.13 -12.85 7.55
CA ALA A 95 -1.17 -14.31 7.54
C ALA A 95 0.18 -14.93 7.11
N PRO A 96 1.27 -14.74 7.87
CA PRO A 96 2.63 -15.15 7.47
C PRO A 96 2.78 -16.66 7.25
N ALA A 97 2.08 -17.49 8.03
CA ALA A 97 2.10 -18.94 7.86
C ALA A 97 1.45 -19.38 6.54
N LEU A 98 0.34 -18.72 6.15
CA LEU A 98 -0.37 -18.99 4.90
C LEU A 98 0.47 -18.55 3.70
N VAL A 99 1.03 -17.33 3.73
CA VAL A 99 1.93 -16.83 2.69
C VAL A 99 3.12 -17.77 2.48
N ARG A 100 3.77 -18.18 3.57
CA ARG A 100 4.87 -19.16 3.52
C ARG A 100 4.42 -20.45 2.86
N TRP A 101 3.27 -21.01 3.26
CA TRP A 101 2.75 -22.25 2.71
C TRP A 101 2.41 -22.15 1.22
N LEU A 102 1.79 -21.05 0.79
CA LEU A 102 1.43 -20.79 -0.61
C LEU A 102 2.67 -20.74 -1.50
N LYS A 103 3.73 -20.05 -1.04
CA LYS A 103 4.95 -19.81 -1.81
C LYS A 103 6.01 -20.91 -1.66
N ALA A 104 5.91 -21.78 -0.66
CA ALA A 104 6.88 -22.86 -0.44
C ALA A 104 6.96 -23.79 -1.65
N PRO A 105 8.17 -24.11 -2.17
CA PRO A 105 8.30 -25.06 -3.26
C PRO A 105 7.86 -26.46 -2.83
N TRP A 106 7.48 -27.27 -3.80
CA TRP A 106 7.21 -28.68 -3.58
C TRP A 106 8.52 -29.47 -3.54
N VAL A 107 8.69 -30.31 -2.52
CA VAL A 107 9.84 -31.18 -2.33
C VAL A 107 9.39 -32.63 -2.16
N GLY A 108 10.23 -33.58 -2.58
CA GLY A 108 9.99 -35.03 -2.45
C GLY A 108 9.77 -35.76 -3.78
N PRO A 109 9.73 -37.11 -3.73
CA PRO A 109 9.57 -37.94 -4.93
C PRO A 109 8.20 -37.75 -5.59
N LYS A 110 8.12 -38.06 -6.89
CA LYS A 110 6.88 -38.00 -7.68
C LYS A 110 5.80 -38.85 -7.00
N GLY A 111 4.69 -38.22 -6.57
CA GLY A 111 3.59 -38.87 -5.84
C GLY A 111 3.55 -38.62 -4.33
N GLN A 112 4.60 -38.05 -3.72
CA GLN A 112 4.65 -37.66 -2.29
C GLN A 112 5.12 -36.21 -2.10
N LYS A 113 4.86 -35.34 -3.08
CA LYS A 113 5.27 -33.94 -3.03
C LYS A 113 4.62 -33.27 -1.81
N LYS A 114 5.46 -32.75 -0.91
CA LYS A 114 5.07 -31.92 0.23
C LYS A 114 5.64 -30.52 0.06
N ARG A 115 5.03 -29.53 0.69
CA ARG A 115 5.61 -28.18 0.75
C ARG A 115 6.88 -28.21 1.60
N ASP A 116 7.92 -27.50 1.18
CA ASP A 116 9.16 -27.38 1.94
C ASP A 116 8.89 -26.70 3.30
N PRO A 117 9.05 -27.42 4.44
CA PRO A 117 8.80 -26.86 5.76
C PRO A 117 9.82 -25.79 6.18
N ASN A 118 11.00 -25.78 5.56
CA ASN A 118 12.09 -24.86 5.88
C ASN A 118 12.09 -23.61 5.01
N PHE A 119 11.20 -23.54 4.01
CA PHE A 119 11.10 -22.37 3.14
C PHE A 119 10.75 -21.13 3.94
N ARG A 120 11.56 -20.08 3.79
CA ARG A 120 11.33 -18.77 4.41
C ARG A 120 10.86 -17.80 3.34
N TYR A 121 9.59 -17.41 3.42
CA TYR A 121 9.10 -16.25 2.71
C TYR A 121 9.17 -15.03 3.64
N PRO A 122 9.59 -13.84 3.17
CA PRO A 122 9.63 -12.64 4.01
C PRO A 122 8.25 -12.35 4.63
N PHE A 123 8.21 -11.96 5.90
CA PHE A 123 6.97 -11.59 6.59
C PHE A 123 6.61 -10.11 6.42
N PHE A 124 7.56 -9.30 5.95
CA PHE A 124 7.40 -7.89 5.65
C PHE A 124 8.31 -7.46 4.50
N THR A 125 8.02 -6.26 3.97
CA THR A 125 8.85 -5.52 3.03
C THR A 125 9.06 -4.09 3.53
N LEU A 126 10.16 -3.49 3.10
CA LEU A 126 10.50 -2.10 3.38
C LEU A 126 10.60 -1.37 2.04
N ASN A 127 9.90 -0.26 1.90
CA ASN A 127 9.90 0.55 0.69
C ASN A 127 10.13 2.01 1.07
N TRP A 128 11.20 2.61 0.54
CA TRP A 128 11.45 4.04 0.69
C TRP A 128 10.79 4.79 -0.46
N ILE A 129 9.97 5.78 -0.13
CA ILE A 129 9.35 6.69 -1.07
C ILE A 129 10.02 8.05 -0.93
N GLN A 130 10.53 8.56 -2.05
CA GLN A 130 11.03 9.93 -2.13
C GLN A 130 9.89 10.86 -2.54
N ARG A 131 9.85 12.06 -1.96
CA ARG A 131 8.93 13.13 -2.36
C ARG A 131 9.16 13.47 -3.83
N ASP A 132 8.07 13.47 -4.59
CA ASP A 132 7.99 13.93 -5.97
C ASP A 132 7.11 15.19 -6.03
N PRO A 133 7.71 16.39 -6.06
CA PRO A 133 6.96 17.64 -6.09
C PRO A 133 6.03 17.79 -7.29
N VAL A 134 6.38 17.21 -8.44
CA VAL A 134 5.56 17.26 -9.65
C VAL A 134 4.32 16.40 -9.45
N TYR A 135 4.50 15.21 -8.89
CA TYR A 135 3.38 14.34 -8.58
C TYR A 135 2.47 14.90 -7.47
N VAL A 136 3.05 15.53 -6.44
CA VAL A 136 2.30 16.23 -5.40
C VAL A 136 1.43 17.36 -5.98
N ALA A 137 1.98 18.18 -6.88
CA ALA A 137 1.22 19.25 -7.54
C ALA A 137 0.01 18.66 -8.30
N HIS A 138 0.23 17.61 -9.07
CA HIS A 138 -0.84 16.90 -9.77
C HIS A 138 -1.92 16.35 -8.81
N LEU A 139 -1.52 15.73 -7.69
CA LEU A 139 -2.47 15.22 -6.69
C LEU A 139 -3.30 16.34 -6.06
N LYS A 140 -2.69 17.48 -5.76
CA LYS A 140 -3.40 18.64 -5.20
C LYS A 140 -4.42 19.22 -6.19
N GLU A 141 -4.05 19.37 -7.47
CA GLU A 141 -4.98 19.79 -8.52
C GLU A 141 -6.18 18.85 -8.62
N ARG A 142 -5.93 17.54 -8.58
CA ARG A 142 -6.98 16.52 -8.58
C ARG A 142 -7.92 16.63 -7.38
N LEU A 143 -7.39 16.92 -6.19
CA LEU A 143 -8.20 17.12 -5.00
C LEU A 143 -9.09 18.37 -5.09
N VAL A 144 -8.60 19.44 -5.72
CA VAL A 144 -9.41 20.64 -5.98
C VAL A 144 -10.57 20.31 -6.91
N THR A 145 -10.33 19.61 -8.02
CA THR A 145 -11.40 19.18 -8.93
C THR A 145 -12.44 18.33 -8.20
N LEU A 146 -12.02 17.39 -7.34
CA LEU A 146 -12.95 16.58 -6.56
C LEU A 146 -13.80 17.39 -5.57
N GLN A 147 -13.23 18.46 -4.99
CA GLN A 147 -13.96 19.36 -4.10
C GLN A 147 -14.98 20.22 -4.88
N GLU A 148 -14.61 20.68 -6.08
CA GLU A 148 -15.50 21.41 -6.98
C GLU A 148 -16.67 20.51 -7.44
N ASP A 149 -16.37 19.27 -7.82
CA ASP A 149 -17.37 18.26 -8.16
C ASP A 149 -18.31 17.96 -6.98
N GLN A 150 -17.77 17.85 -5.77
CA GLN A 150 -18.56 17.63 -4.55
C GLN A 150 -19.48 18.81 -4.23
N ALA A 151 -19.06 20.04 -4.54
CA ALA A 151 -19.85 21.25 -4.33
C ALA A 151 -20.87 21.52 -5.43
N SER A 152 -20.78 20.80 -6.55
CA SER A 152 -21.69 20.92 -7.69
C SER A 152 -22.99 20.14 -7.47
N ASP A 153 -24.11 20.71 -7.93
CA ASP A 153 -25.38 19.98 -8.04
C ASP A 153 -25.41 19.04 -9.27
N GLU A 154 -24.45 19.19 -10.18
CA GLU A 154 -24.29 18.33 -11.35
C GLU A 154 -23.47 17.08 -10.99
N VAL A 155 -23.97 15.91 -11.39
CA VAL A 155 -23.23 14.65 -11.18
C VAL A 155 -21.98 14.64 -12.05
N ALA A 156 -20.82 14.71 -11.42
CA ALA A 156 -19.54 14.60 -12.11
C ALA A 156 -19.47 13.32 -12.96
N PRO A 157 -18.92 13.38 -14.18
CA PRO A 157 -18.70 12.20 -14.98
C PRO A 157 -17.77 11.23 -14.23
N ARG A 158 -18.18 9.96 -14.11
CA ARG A 158 -17.36 8.95 -13.43
C ARG A 158 -16.02 8.81 -14.14
N GLU A 159 -14.95 9.18 -13.45
CA GLU A 159 -13.60 8.81 -13.87
C GLU A 159 -13.31 7.39 -13.36
N TYR A 160 -13.57 6.41 -14.23
CA TYR A 160 -13.37 4.99 -13.99
C TYR A 160 -14.35 4.34 -12.99
N ASP A 161 -15.22 3.47 -13.50
CA ASP A 161 -16.17 2.69 -12.69
C ASP A 161 -15.80 1.21 -12.77
N PRO A 162 -15.37 0.54 -11.69
CA PRO A 162 -15.08 -0.90 -11.71
C PRO A 162 -16.25 -1.77 -12.20
N TRP A 163 -17.50 -1.27 -12.10
CA TRP A 163 -18.69 -1.95 -12.62
C TRP A 163 -18.90 -1.77 -14.13
N THR A 164 -18.41 -0.70 -14.76
CA THR A 164 -18.58 -0.45 -16.21
C THR A 164 -17.28 -0.44 -17.01
N ASP A 165 -16.16 -0.16 -16.36
CA ASP A 165 -14.80 -0.18 -16.88
C ASP A 165 -14.10 -1.49 -16.50
N ARG A 166 -14.55 -2.54 -17.19
CA ARG A 166 -13.90 -3.85 -17.39
C ARG A 166 -12.92 -4.30 -16.29
N HIS A 167 -13.46 -4.97 -15.27
CA HIS A 167 -12.69 -5.83 -14.38
C HIS A 167 -11.81 -6.86 -15.15
N PRO A 168 -10.74 -7.40 -14.53
CA PRO A 168 -9.94 -8.51 -15.06
C PRO A 168 -10.77 -9.76 -15.42
N CYS A 169 -12.03 -9.81 -14.99
CA CYS A 169 -12.95 -10.88 -15.34
C CYS A 169 -13.33 -10.89 -16.84
N GLN A 170 -13.01 -9.85 -17.62
CA GLN A 170 -13.47 -9.77 -19.02
C GLN A 170 -12.42 -10.11 -20.08
N THR A 171 -11.12 -10.15 -19.76
CA THR A 171 -10.07 -10.52 -20.74
C THR A 171 -9.40 -11.86 -20.45
N MET A 172 -9.33 -12.32 -19.19
CA MET A 172 -8.69 -13.60 -18.82
C MET A 172 -9.46 -14.45 -17.80
N CYS A 173 -10.77 -14.21 -17.60
CA CYS A 173 -11.55 -15.08 -16.72
C CYS A 173 -11.88 -16.41 -17.38
N ARG A 174 -11.38 -17.49 -16.78
CA ARG A 174 -11.74 -18.87 -17.13
C ARG A 174 -13.25 -19.15 -17.06
N TRP A 175 -13.99 -18.42 -16.23
CA TRP A 175 -15.42 -18.66 -15.96
C TRP A 175 -16.36 -17.75 -16.74
N ARG A 176 -15.81 -16.95 -17.68
CA ARG A 176 -16.58 -15.94 -18.43
C ARG A 176 -17.79 -16.54 -19.15
N GLU A 177 -17.59 -17.64 -19.88
CA GLU A 177 -18.67 -18.30 -20.63
C GLU A 177 -19.81 -18.77 -19.72
N GLN A 178 -19.52 -19.19 -18.49
CA GLN A 178 -20.57 -19.64 -17.56
C GLN A 178 -21.34 -18.47 -16.95
N CYS A 179 -20.68 -17.34 -16.71
CA CYS A 179 -21.36 -16.13 -16.24
C CYS A 179 -22.26 -15.54 -17.34
N GLU A 180 -21.79 -15.49 -18.60
CA GLU A 180 -22.60 -15.03 -19.74
C GLU A 180 -23.82 -15.93 -19.99
N ALA A 181 -23.72 -17.23 -19.73
CA ALA A 181 -24.85 -18.15 -19.85
C ALA A 181 -25.89 -18.04 -18.71
N ALA A 182 -25.52 -17.48 -17.56
CA ALA A 182 -26.38 -17.36 -16.39
C ALA A 182 -27.22 -16.07 -16.35
N GLY A 183 -26.86 -15.06 -17.15
CA GLY A 183 -27.47 -13.73 -17.18
C GLY A 183 -26.75 -12.75 -16.27
#